data_AF-A0A4W3KC69-F1
#
_entry.id   AF-A0A4W3KC69-F1
#
_cell.length_a   1.000
_cell.length_b   1.000
_cell.length_c   1.000
_cell.angle_alpha   90.00
_cell.angle_beta   90.00
_cell.angle_gamma   90.00
#
_symmetry.space_group_name_H-M   'P 1'
#
loop_
_entity.id
_entity.type
_entity.pdbx_description
1 polymer ?
#
loop_
_entity_poly.entity_id
_entity_poly.type
_entity_poly.pdbx_seq_one_letter_code
_entity_poly.pdbx_strand_id
1 'polypeptide(L)'
;MASTDRLGGTGILPKMKRKKVADSCSHDEYKIKFQGLNIFIVERKMGSTRRTFLMDLARKKGFRVNDKLSDAVTHIVAENNSWNEIWDWLQIHKLSNTNTLEMLDISWFTDSMGAGKPVDIQERHRLQEILEDGKSSTVESLLCDERYKATKLFTSIFGVGLKTADRWYRLGFRTLEEVQAAKDLKFTKMQKAGLMYCEDISSFVNKAEAHAVGQIIEKFVHKCVPNATVTLTGGFRR
;
A
#
# COMPACT_ATOMS: atom_id res chain seq x y z
N MET A 1 61.32 -13.66 -40.17
CA MET A 1 61.57 -13.65 -38.71
C MET A 1 60.20 -13.46 -38.08
N ALA A 2 59.52 -14.52 -37.64
CA ALA A 2 59.45 -14.99 -36.23
C ALA A 2 59.03 -13.83 -35.28
N SER A 3 58.06 -13.93 -34.37
CA SER A 3 57.16 -14.98 -33.90
C SER A 3 56.06 -14.31 -33.05
N THR A 4 54.90 -14.97 -32.97
CA THR A 4 53.92 -15.06 -31.86
C THR A 4 53.57 -13.82 -31.01
N ASP A 5 52.27 -13.52 -30.93
CA ASP A 5 51.55 -13.84 -29.68
C ASP A 5 50.04 -14.05 -29.88
N ARG A 6 49.49 -15.05 -29.18
CA ARG A 6 48.07 -15.42 -29.13
C ARG A 6 47.45 -14.83 -27.87
N LEU A 7 46.28 -14.21 -27.97
CA LEU A 7 45.32 -14.18 -26.86
C LEU A 7 43.90 -14.38 -27.42
N GLY A 8 43.30 -15.50 -27.01
CA GLY A 8 41.90 -15.83 -27.26
C GLY A 8 40.94 -15.01 -26.40
N GLY A 9 39.75 -14.78 -26.92
CA GLY A 9 38.66 -14.09 -26.23
C GLY A 9 37.33 -14.63 -26.72
N THR A 10 36.85 -15.65 -26.02
CA THR A 10 35.60 -16.39 -26.15
C THR A 10 34.37 -15.55 -26.45
N GLY A 11 33.57 -15.98 -27.43
CA GLY A 11 32.25 -15.43 -27.74
C GLY A 11 31.26 -15.53 -26.57
N ILE A 12 30.48 -14.47 -26.39
CA ILE A 12 29.40 -14.40 -25.39
C ILE A 12 28.10 -14.74 -26.12
N LEU A 13 27.63 -15.99 -25.98
CA LEU A 13 26.25 -16.35 -26.26
C LEU A 13 25.34 -15.89 -25.10
N PRO A 14 24.12 -15.41 -25.38
CA PRO A 14 23.17 -15.02 -24.35
C PRO A 14 22.69 -16.25 -23.54
N LYS A 15 22.82 -16.17 -22.22
CA LYS A 15 22.43 -17.20 -21.25
C LYS A 15 20.91 -17.40 -21.24
N MET A 16 20.44 -18.58 -21.68
CA MET A 16 19.07 -19.05 -21.44
C MET A 16 18.78 -19.09 -19.94
N LYS A 17 17.63 -18.52 -19.54
CA LYS A 17 17.08 -18.60 -18.17
C LYS A 17 16.94 -20.08 -17.78
N ARG A 18 17.64 -20.49 -16.72
CA ARG A 18 17.44 -21.81 -16.09
C ARG A 18 15.99 -21.94 -15.63
N LYS A 19 15.29 -22.96 -16.14
CA LYS A 19 14.02 -23.44 -15.58
C LYS A 19 14.24 -23.75 -14.10
N LYS A 20 13.49 -23.10 -13.22
CA LYS A 20 13.49 -23.37 -11.78
C LYS A 20 12.82 -24.73 -11.58
N VAL A 21 13.60 -25.72 -11.13
CA VAL A 21 13.10 -27.03 -10.71
C VAL A 21 12.12 -26.78 -9.56
N ALA A 22 10.91 -27.32 -9.70
CA ALA A 22 9.92 -27.32 -8.64
C ALA A 22 10.44 -28.24 -7.55
N ASP A 23 10.87 -27.64 -6.43
CA ASP A 23 11.23 -28.36 -5.23
C ASP A 23 9.92 -28.84 -4.59
N SER A 24 9.64 -30.14 -4.72
CA SER A 24 8.47 -30.78 -4.14
C SER A 24 8.68 -30.88 -2.62
N CYS A 25 8.15 -29.92 -1.88
CA CYS A 25 8.23 -29.90 -0.43
C CYS A 25 7.35 -31.05 0.14
N SER A 26 7.99 -31.99 0.84
CA SER A 26 7.36 -33.15 1.47
C SER A 26 6.38 -32.73 2.56
N HIS A 27 5.14 -33.23 2.48
CA HIS A 27 4.04 -32.90 3.38
C HIS A 27 4.21 -33.40 4.84
N ASP A 28 5.27 -34.16 5.16
CA ASP A 28 5.34 -35.03 6.34
C ASP A 28 6.23 -34.55 7.50
N GLU A 29 6.88 -33.39 7.41
CA GLU A 29 7.90 -33.03 8.43
C GLU A 29 7.34 -32.32 9.69
N TYR A 30 6.12 -31.77 9.62
CA TYR A 30 5.56 -30.95 10.70
C TYR A 30 4.41 -31.62 11.46
N LYS A 31 4.54 -31.71 12.79
CA LYS A 31 3.48 -32.20 13.67
C LYS A 31 2.29 -31.23 13.70
N ILE A 32 1.14 -31.68 13.20
CA ILE A 32 -0.12 -30.92 13.24
C ILE A 32 -0.67 -30.92 14.66
N LYS A 33 -0.94 -29.72 15.20
CA LYS A 33 -1.44 -29.49 16.56
C LYS A 33 -2.94 -29.20 16.60
N PHE A 34 -3.47 -28.54 15.57
CA PHE A 34 -4.84 -28.02 15.54
C PHE A 34 -5.68 -28.83 14.56
N GLN A 35 -6.32 -29.88 15.07
CA GLN A 35 -7.25 -30.73 14.29
C GLN A 35 -8.51 -29.92 13.91
N GLY A 36 -9.05 -30.16 12.71
CA GLY A 36 -10.25 -29.47 12.20
C GLY A 36 -10.01 -28.09 11.57
N LEU A 37 -8.78 -27.56 11.65
CA LEU A 37 -8.41 -26.28 11.05
C LEU A 37 -7.53 -26.50 9.83
N ASN A 38 -8.10 -26.31 8.64
CA ASN A 38 -7.41 -26.48 7.35
C ASN A 38 -7.37 -25.13 6.64
N ILE A 39 -6.21 -24.47 6.69
CA ILE A 39 -6.02 -23.13 6.15
C ILE A 39 -5.64 -23.21 4.68
N PHE A 40 -6.22 -22.35 3.85
CA PHE A 40 -5.73 -22.03 2.52
C PHE A 40 -5.39 -20.54 2.44
N ILE A 41 -4.16 -20.21 2.05
CA ILE A 41 -3.71 -18.82 1.90
C ILE A 41 -3.79 -18.44 0.42
N VAL A 42 -4.58 -17.40 0.12
CA VAL A 42 -4.79 -16.86 -1.23
C VAL A 42 -3.54 -16.09 -1.67
N GLU A 43 -3.05 -16.38 -2.87
CA GLU A 43 -1.85 -15.73 -3.41
C GLU A 43 -2.11 -14.34 -4.03
N ARG A 44 -3.35 -14.08 -4.47
CA ARG A 44 -3.72 -12.84 -5.17
C ARG A 44 -3.33 -11.64 -4.32
N LYS A 45 -2.68 -10.63 -4.93
CA LYS A 45 -2.20 -9.39 -4.27
C LYS A 45 -1.14 -9.55 -3.16
N MET A 46 -0.83 -10.77 -2.73
CA MET A 46 0.22 -11.09 -1.75
C MET A 46 1.56 -11.46 -2.43
N GLY A 47 1.52 -12.25 -3.50
CA GLY A 47 2.69 -12.77 -4.22
C GLY A 47 3.27 -14.07 -3.65
N SER A 48 3.82 -14.92 -4.53
CA SER A 48 4.25 -16.30 -4.23
C SER A 48 5.29 -16.44 -3.12
N THR A 49 6.23 -15.50 -3.02
CA THR A 49 7.29 -15.54 -1.99
C THR A 49 6.70 -15.33 -0.60
N ARG A 50 5.82 -14.33 -0.45
CA ARG A 50 5.16 -14.04 0.84
C ARG A 50 4.22 -15.16 1.23
N ARG A 51 3.45 -15.70 0.28
CA ARG A 51 2.59 -16.87 0.50
C ARG A 51 3.40 -18.06 1.03
N THR A 52 4.50 -18.40 0.37
CA THR A 52 5.37 -19.53 0.79
C THR A 52 5.90 -19.33 2.20
N PHE A 53 6.37 -18.12 2.53
CA PHE A 53 6.85 -17.78 3.86
C PHE A 53 5.75 -17.96 4.93
N LEU A 54 4.54 -17.48 4.67
CA LEU A 54 3.42 -17.60 5.62
C LEU A 54 3.01 -19.07 5.80
N MET A 55 2.96 -19.84 4.72
CA MET A 55 2.66 -21.28 4.78
C MET A 55 3.69 -22.03 5.64
N ASP A 56 4.97 -21.77 5.45
CA ASP A 56 6.05 -22.36 6.26
C ASP A 56 5.98 -21.93 7.73
N LEU A 57 5.71 -20.65 7.99
CA LEU A 57 5.51 -20.12 9.34
C LEU A 57 4.38 -20.85 10.08
N ALA A 58 3.23 -21.00 9.42
CA ALA A 58 2.08 -21.70 9.99
C ALA A 58 2.36 -23.19 10.24
N ARG A 59 3.00 -23.87 9.28
CA ARG A 59 3.40 -25.28 9.43
C ARG A 59 4.35 -25.47 10.61
N LYS A 60 5.36 -24.60 10.75
CA LYS A 60 6.27 -24.57 11.91
C LYS A 60 5.54 -24.36 13.26
N LYS A 61 4.45 -23.61 13.25
CA LYS A 61 3.61 -23.39 14.45
C LYS A 61 2.62 -24.54 14.70
N GLY A 62 2.53 -25.52 13.82
CA GLY A 62 1.67 -26.71 13.95
C GLY A 62 0.29 -26.56 13.33
N PHE A 63 0.08 -25.55 12.48
CA PHE A 63 -1.15 -25.37 11.71
C PHE A 63 -1.09 -26.20 10.42
N ARG A 64 -2.24 -26.76 10.01
CA ARG A 64 -2.37 -27.40 8.70
C ARG A 64 -2.68 -26.34 7.65
N VAL A 65 -1.85 -26.28 6.61
CA VAL A 65 -2.00 -25.36 5.48
C VAL A 65 -1.95 -26.11 4.16
N ASN A 66 -3.00 -25.99 3.37
CA ASN A 66 -3.16 -26.67 2.09
C ASN A 66 -2.52 -25.87 0.96
N ASP A 67 -1.74 -26.53 0.10
CA ASP A 67 -1.12 -25.89 -1.07
C ASP A 67 -2.12 -25.61 -2.19
N LYS A 68 -3.21 -26.40 -2.23
CA LYS A 68 -4.30 -26.29 -3.20
C LYS A 68 -5.62 -26.13 -2.47
N LEU A 69 -6.52 -25.37 -3.09
CA LEU A 69 -7.89 -25.26 -2.65
C LEU A 69 -8.61 -26.60 -2.84
N SER A 70 -9.33 -27.06 -1.82
CA SER A 70 -10.08 -28.31 -1.82
C SER A 70 -11.24 -28.26 -0.82
N ASP A 71 -12.17 -29.21 -0.89
CA ASP A 71 -13.33 -29.28 0.01
C ASP A 71 -12.95 -29.55 1.48
N ALA A 72 -11.69 -29.89 1.76
CA ALA A 72 -11.18 -30.03 3.12
C ALA A 72 -10.84 -28.67 3.77
N VAL A 73 -10.71 -27.60 2.98
CA VAL A 73 -10.37 -26.26 3.50
C VAL A 73 -11.51 -25.73 4.35
N THR A 74 -11.19 -25.29 5.57
CA THR A 74 -12.16 -24.68 6.48
C THR A 74 -11.97 -23.17 6.62
N HIS A 75 -10.75 -22.68 6.39
CA HIS A 75 -10.41 -21.26 6.53
C HIS A 75 -9.66 -20.77 5.30
N ILE A 76 -10.16 -19.71 4.66
CA ILE A 76 -9.48 -18.99 3.58
C ILE A 76 -8.93 -17.71 4.15
N VAL A 77 -7.62 -17.53 4.02
CA VAL A 77 -6.91 -16.32 4.46
C VAL A 77 -6.45 -15.55 3.23
N ALA A 78 -6.84 -14.29 3.13
CA ALA A 78 -6.43 -13.40 2.05
C ALA A 78 -5.81 -12.10 2.59
N GLU A 79 -5.02 -11.42 1.77
CA GLU A 79 -4.39 -10.15 2.12
C GLU A 79 -4.72 -9.11 1.07
N ASN A 80 -5.22 -7.95 1.51
CA ASN A 80 -5.63 -6.85 0.63
C ASN A 80 -6.72 -7.25 -0.39
N ASN A 81 -7.58 -8.20 -0.01
CA ASN A 81 -8.74 -8.62 -0.79
C ASN A 81 -10.03 -8.24 -0.07
N SER A 82 -11.06 -7.93 -0.86
CA SER A 82 -12.42 -7.83 -0.32
C SER A 82 -13.09 -9.20 -0.28
N TRP A 83 -14.16 -9.28 0.49
CA TRP A 83 -15.00 -10.47 0.56
C TRP A 83 -15.54 -10.85 -0.82
N ASN A 84 -16.09 -9.88 -1.57
CA ASN A 84 -16.60 -10.08 -2.94
C ASN A 84 -15.55 -10.62 -3.91
N GLU A 85 -14.32 -10.06 -3.88
CA GLU A 85 -13.23 -10.53 -4.75
C GLU A 85 -12.84 -12.00 -4.52
N ILE A 86 -12.87 -12.45 -3.27
CA ILE A 86 -12.61 -13.83 -2.90
C ILE A 86 -13.81 -14.70 -3.23
N TRP A 87 -15.02 -14.25 -2.93
CA TRP A 87 -16.25 -14.98 -3.21
C TRP A 87 -16.41 -15.28 -4.71
N ASP A 88 -16.29 -14.28 -5.58
CA ASP A 88 -16.36 -14.45 -7.03
C ASP A 88 -15.31 -15.44 -7.54
N TRP A 89 -14.10 -15.37 -6.98
CA TRP A 89 -13.02 -16.30 -7.30
C TRP A 89 -13.36 -17.73 -6.87
N LEU A 90 -13.98 -17.94 -5.71
CA LEU A 90 -14.39 -19.27 -5.24
C LEU A 90 -15.49 -19.87 -6.12
N GLN A 91 -16.44 -19.06 -6.59
CA GLN A 91 -17.51 -19.53 -7.48
C GLN A 91 -16.95 -20.13 -8.78
N ILE A 92 -15.88 -19.54 -9.33
CA ILE A 92 -15.19 -20.08 -10.51
C ILE A 92 -14.56 -21.45 -10.22
N HIS A 93 -14.12 -21.70 -8.98
CA HIS A 93 -13.41 -22.92 -8.58
C HIS A 93 -14.34 -24.04 -8.06
N LYS A 94 -15.68 -23.84 -8.11
CA LYS A 94 -16.71 -24.85 -7.81
C LYS A 94 -16.51 -25.62 -6.49
N LEU A 95 -16.27 -24.91 -5.39
CA LEU A 95 -16.24 -25.54 -4.07
C LEU A 95 -17.64 -25.97 -3.64
N SER A 96 -17.74 -27.18 -3.09
CA SER A 96 -19.03 -27.77 -2.71
C SER A 96 -19.51 -27.31 -1.33
N ASN A 97 -18.58 -26.86 -0.47
CA ASN A 97 -18.80 -26.61 0.96
C ASN A 97 -18.71 -25.12 1.37
N THR A 98 -19.35 -24.23 0.63
CA THR A 98 -19.31 -22.77 0.90
C THR A 98 -19.96 -22.36 2.22
N ASN A 99 -20.93 -23.14 2.74
CA ASN A 99 -21.68 -22.78 3.96
C ASN A 99 -20.89 -22.91 5.28
N THR A 100 -19.73 -23.57 5.27
CA THR A 100 -18.90 -23.79 6.47
C THR A 100 -17.52 -23.13 6.39
N LEU A 101 -17.31 -22.34 5.34
CA LEU A 101 -16.02 -21.79 4.99
C LEU A 101 -15.85 -20.41 5.64
N GLU A 102 -14.85 -20.28 6.50
CA GLU A 102 -14.49 -18.99 7.11
C GLU A 102 -13.57 -18.21 6.17
N MET A 103 -14.00 -17.01 5.74
CA MET A 103 -13.22 -16.12 4.90
C MET A 103 -12.66 -14.96 5.72
N LEU A 104 -11.33 -14.94 5.85
CA LEU A 104 -10.63 -14.13 6.83
C LEU A 104 -9.54 -13.27 6.18
N ASP A 105 -9.35 -12.10 6.76
CA ASP A 105 -8.21 -11.22 6.49
C ASP A 105 -6.93 -11.79 7.13
N ILE A 106 -5.78 -11.36 6.58
CA ILE A 106 -4.45 -11.75 7.05
C ILE A 106 -4.22 -11.43 8.53
N SER A 107 -4.92 -10.44 9.08
CA SER A 107 -4.87 -10.07 10.50
C SER A 107 -5.19 -11.25 11.44
N TRP A 108 -6.19 -12.07 11.13
CA TRP A 108 -6.48 -13.28 11.92
C TRP A 108 -5.32 -14.25 11.94
N PHE A 109 -4.69 -14.42 10.77
CA PHE A 109 -3.55 -15.31 10.62
C PHE A 109 -2.37 -14.78 11.43
N THR A 110 -2.05 -13.49 11.33
CA THR A 110 -0.94 -12.90 12.08
C THR A 110 -1.15 -12.99 13.59
N ASP A 111 -2.38 -12.75 14.06
CA ASP A 111 -2.72 -12.85 15.48
C ASP A 111 -2.64 -14.28 15.98
N SER A 112 -3.09 -15.25 15.17
CA SER A 112 -2.97 -16.69 15.46
C SER A 112 -1.51 -17.14 15.51
N MET A 113 -0.66 -16.64 14.61
CA MET A 113 0.78 -16.95 14.63
C MET A 113 1.48 -16.33 15.84
N GLY A 114 1.08 -15.11 16.23
CA GLY A 114 1.56 -14.41 17.42
C GLY A 114 1.19 -15.13 18.71
N ALA A 115 -0.07 -15.55 18.83
CA ALA A 115 -0.56 -16.35 19.96
C ALA A 115 -0.05 -17.80 19.96
N GLY A 116 0.43 -18.29 18.82
CA GLY A 116 0.84 -19.68 18.62
C GLY A 116 -0.30 -20.70 18.63
N LYS A 117 -1.55 -20.22 18.55
CA LYS A 117 -2.79 -21.00 18.50
C LYS A 117 -3.86 -20.23 17.72
N PRO A 118 -4.88 -20.89 17.15
CA PRO A 118 -6.02 -20.19 16.55
C PRO A 118 -6.65 -19.25 17.57
N VAL A 119 -6.80 -17.97 17.19
CA VAL A 119 -7.57 -17.00 17.99
C VAL A 119 -9.03 -17.01 17.56
N ASP A 120 -9.90 -16.58 18.46
CA ASP A 120 -11.31 -16.40 18.15
C ASP A 120 -11.49 -15.39 17.00
N ILE A 121 -12.38 -15.72 16.07
CA ILE A 121 -12.68 -14.85 14.93
C ILE A 121 -13.47 -13.65 15.46
N GLN A 122 -13.01 -12.45 15.10
CA GLN A 122 -13.63 -11.19 15.48
C GLN A 122 -13.99 -10.43 14.20
N GLU A 123 -14.79 -9.36 14.33
CA GLU A 123 -15.19 -8.59 13.15
C GLU A 123 -13.99 -8.05 12.37
N ARG A 124 -12.94 -7.59 13.07
CA ARG A 124 -11.70 -7.10 12.46
C ARG A 124 -10.95 -8.16 11.62
N HIS A 125 -11.24 -9.45 11.86
CA HIS A 125 -10.62 -10.59 11.19
C HIS A 125 -11.35 -10.98 9.91
N ARG A 126 -12.55 -10.47 9.67
CA ARG A 126 -13.34 -10.79 8.48
C ARG A 126 -12.88 -9.92 7.31
N LEU A 127 -12.92 -10.50 6.11
CA LEU A 127 -12.68 -9.72 4.90
C LEU A 127 -13.77 -8.66 4.76
N GLN A 128 -13.36 -7.43 4.41
CA GLN A 128 -14.32 -6.35 4.24
C GLN A 128 -15.16 -6.57 2.98
N GLU A 129 -16.48 -6.39 3.11
CA GLU A 129 -17.37 -6.24 1.98
C GLU A 129 -17.19 -4.82 1.41
N ILE A 130 -16.74 -4.72 0.17
CA ILE A 130 -16.81 -3.46 -0.57
C ILE A 130 -18.21 -3.47 -1.18
N LEU A 131 -19.11 -2.63 -0.68
CA LEU A 131 -20.44 -2.45 -1.29
C LEU A 131 -20.24 -2.03 -2.76
N GLU A 132 -21.16 -2.42 -3.63
CA GLU A 132 -21.09 -2.28 -5.10
C GLU A 132 -20.74 -0.86 -5.60
N ASP A 133 -20.87 0.17 -4.75
CA ASP A 133 -20.42 1.55 -4.97
C ASP A 133 -18.89 1.76 -4.92
N GLY A 134 -18.09 0.72 -4.65
CA GLY A 134 -16.64 0.84 -4.45
C GLY A 134 -16.24 1.53 -3.14
N LYS A 135 -17.18 1.66 -2.20
CA LYS A 135 -16.99 2.32 -0.91
C LYS A 135 -16.75 1.27 0.17
N SER A 136 -15.66 1.41 0.91
CA SER A 136 -15.38 0.61 2.12
C SER A 136 -15.94 1.36 3.33
N SER A 137 -16.68 0.66 4.18
CA SER A 137 -17.21 1.20 5.45
C SER A 137 -16.10 1.75 6.36
N THR A 138 -14.88 1.22 6.27
CA THR A 138 -13.71 1.75 6.97
C THR A 138 -13.24 3.07 6.36
N VAL A 139 -13.23 3.18 5.03
CA VAL A 139 -12.88 4.43 4.35
C VAL A 139 -13.93 5.51 4.63
N GLU A 140 -15.21 5.16 4.65
CA GLU A 140 -16.28 6.09 5.04
C GLU A 140 -16.15 6.54 6.50
N SER A 141 -15.87 5.61 7.42
CA SER A 141 -15.61 5.93 8.83
C SER A 141 -14.40 6.86 8.99
N LEU A 142 -13.29 6.63 8.27
CA LEU A 142 -12.12 7.51 8.25
C LEU A 142 -12.42 8.88 7.62
N LEU A 143 -13.23 8.94 6.56
CA LEU A 143 -13.68 10.20 5.97
C LEU A 143 -14.61 10.96 6.91
N CYS A 144 -15.33 10.26 7.79
CA CYS A 144 -16.16 10.84 8.84
C CYS A 144 -15.39 11.23 10.11
N ASP A 145 -14.22 10.64 10.37
CA ASP A 145 -13.35 10.94 11.50
C ASP A 145 -12.96 12.43 11.51
N GLU A 146 -13.35 13.10 12.59
CA GLU A 146 -13.09 14.52 12.83
C GLU A 146 -11.57 14.83 12.84
N ARG A 147 -10.76 13.91 13.37
CA ARG A 147 -9.30 14.05 13.39
C ARG A 147 -8.73 13.99 11.98
N TYR A 148 -9.23 13.08 11.15
CA TYR A 148 -8.81 12.98 9.76
C TYR A 148 -9.20 14.25 8.97
N LYS A 149 -10.44 14.72 9.13
CA LYS A 149 -10.93 15.96 8.49
C LYS A 149 -10.06 17.17 8.86
N ALA A 150 -9.84 17.39 10.15
CA ALA A 150 -9.03 18.50 10.64
C ALA A 150 -7.56 18.37 10.20
N THR A 151 -6.98 17.17 10.27
CA THR A 151 -5.59 16.94 9.83
C THR A 151 -5.46 17.24 8.34
N LYS A 152 -6.37 16.73 7.51
CA LYS A 152 -6.39 16.96 6.06
C LYS A 152 -6.51 18.45 5.75
N LEU A 153 -7.44 19.15 6.40
CA LEU A 153 -7.63 20.60 6.26
C LEU A 153 -6.38 21.38 6.65
N PHE A 154 -5.77 21.09 7.80
CA PHE A 154 -4.59 21.82 8.23
C PHE A 154 -3.39 21.56 7.33
N THR A 155 -3.18 20.31 6.87
CA THR A 155 -2.08 19.98 5.98
C THR A 155 -2.23 20.50 4.55
N SER A 156 -3.40 21.00 4.14
CA SER A 156 -3.54 21.67 2.85
C SER A 156 -2.90 23.07 2.86
N ILE A 157 -2.65 23.64 4.03
CA ILE A 157 -1.99 24.94 4.16
C ILE A 157 -0.50 24.79 3.88
N PHE A 158 0.02 25.59 2.95
CA PHE A 158 1.44 25.62 2.67
C PHE A 158 2.26 25.93 3.93
N GLY A 159 3.18 25.03 4.27
CA GLY A 159 4.02 25.11 5.47
C GLY A 159 3.44 24.48 6.75
N VAL A 160 2.31 23.78 6.65
CA VAL A 160 1.74 22.98 7.74
C VAL A 160 1.92 21.50 7.44
N GLY A 161 2.79 20.84 8.20
CA GLY A 161 2.95 19.38 8.15
C GLY A 161 2.14 18.67 9.24
N LEU A 162 2.15 17.33 9.21
CA LEU A 162 1.40 16.47 10.15
C LEU A 162 1.65 16.81 11.62
N LYS A 163 2.88 17.17 12.01
CA LYS A 163 3.20 17.55 13.40
C LYS A 163 2.46 18.82 13.85
N THR A 164 2.41 19.82 12.97
CA THR A 164 1.72 21.08 13.25
C THR A 164 0.21 20.87 13.23
N ALA A 165 -0.31 20.12 12.27
CA ALA A 165 -1.72 19.77 12.18
C ALA A 165 -2.21 19.00 13.42
N ASP A 166 -1.46 17.99 13.86
CA ASP A 166 -1.78 17.22 15.07
C ASP A 166 -1.73 18.09 16.33
N ARG A 167 -0.76 19.02 16.42
CA ARG A 167 -0.70 20.00 17.51
C ARG A 167 -1.94 20.90 17.51
N TRP A 168 -2.35 21.44 16.37
CA TRP A 168 -3.54 22.29 16.28
C TRP A 168 -4.81 21.53 16.64
N TYR A 169 -4.95 20.29 16.18
CA TYR A 169 -6.07 19.44 16.54
C TYR A 169 -6.16 19.20 18.06
N ARG A 170 -5.02 18.94 18.72
CA ARG A 170 -4.95 18.77 20.20
C ARG A 170 -5.25 20.05 20.97
N LEU A 171 -5.02 21.22 20.37
CA LEU A 171 -5.41 22.51 20.93
C LEU A 171 -6.90 22.80 20.76
N GLY A 172 -7.66 21.91 20.12
CA GLY A 172 -9.10 22.02 19.92
C GLY A 172 -9.50 22.61 18.58
N PHE A 173 -8.56 23.04 17.74
CA PHE A 173 -8.89 23.63 16.44
C PHE A 173 -9.46 22.57 15.48
N ARG A 174 -10.49 22.96 14.74
CA ARG A 174 -11.15 22.18 13.68
C ARG A 174 -11.26 22.95 12.37
N THR A 175 -11.23 24.28 12.40
CA THR A 175 -11.38 25.12 11.21
C THR A 175 -10.19 26.08 11.01
N LEU A 176 -10.08 26.65 9.80
CA LEU A 176 -9.01 27.59 9.48
C LEU A 176 -9.23 28.94 10.17
N GLU A 177 -10.49 29.35 10.34
CA GLU A 177 -10.89 30.60 10.98
C GLU A 177 -10.47 30.61 12.44
N GLU A 178 -10.62 29.49 13.14
CA GLU A 178 -10.19 29.35 14.54
C GLU A 178 -8.67 29.46 14.66
N VAL A 179 -7.93 28.85 13.73
CA VAL A 179 -6.47 28.94 13.67
C VAL A 179 -6.04 30.38 13.41
N GLN A 180 -6.66 31.07 12.45
CA GLN A 180 -6.35 32.46 12.11
C GLN A 180 -6.68 33.44 13.24
N ALA A 181 -7.77 33.21 13.97
CA ALA A 181 -8.21 34.04 15.09
C ALA A 181 -7.39 33.82 16.38
N ALA A 182 -6.62 32.73 16.46
CA ALA A 182 -5.87 32.38 17.65
C ALA A 182 -4.69 33.32 17.90
N LYS A 183 -4.80 34.13 18.96
CA LYS A 183 -3.80 35.14 19.34
C LYS A 183 -2.48 34.52 19.86
N ASP A 184 -2.55 33.34 20.46
CA ASP A 184 -1.38 32.68 21.07
C ASP A 184 -0.59 31.80 20.09
N LEU A 185 -1.08 31.64 18.86
CA LEU A 185 -0.45 30.84 17.83
C LEU A 185 0.61 31.65 17.08
N LYS A 186 1.88 31.24 17.24
CA LYS A 186 2.99 31.79 16.45
C LYS A 186 3.15 31.03 15.14
N PHE A 187 2.89 31.73 14.03
CA PHE A 187 3.08 31.19 12.68
C PHE A 187 4.48 31.45 12.14
N THR A 188 5.04 30.44 11.45
CA THR A 188 6.24 30.63 10.63
C THR A 188 5.95 31.54 9.43
N LYS A 189 6.97 32.13 8.81
CA LYS A 189 6.80 32.92 7.56
C LYS A 189 6.08 32.13 6.47
N MET A 190 6.40 30.84 6.36
CA MET A 190 5.80 29.92 5.39
C MET A 190 4.30 29.71 5.67
N GLN A 191 3.92 29.49 6.93
CA GLN A 191 2.53 29.34 7.33
C GLN A 191 1.71 30.61 7.14
N LYS A 192 2.30 31.79 7.40
CA LYS A 192 1.64 33.07 7.12
C LYS A 192 1.32 33.23 5.64
N ALA A 193 2.27 32.91 4.76
CA ALA A 193 2.04 32.92 3.32
C ALA A 193 0.99 31.86 2.92
N GLY A 194 1.08 30.65 3.48
CA GLY A 194 0.12 29.58 3.23
C GLY A 194 -1.31 29.94 3.66
N LEU A 195 -1.48 30.64 4.78
CA LEU A 195 -2.79 31.13 5.22
C LEU A 195 -3.31 32.28 4.35
N MET A 196 -2.43 33.16 3.89
CA MET A 196 -2.79 34.32 3.06
C MET A 196 -3.21 33.94 1.63
N TYR A 197 -2.56 32.93 1.04
CA TYR A 197 -2.79 32.50 -0.35
C TYR A 197 -3.38 31.09 -0.42
N CYS A 198 -4.06 30.63 0.64
CA CYS A 198 -4.53 29.25 0.75
C CYS A 198 -5.47 28.86 -0.41
N GLU A 199 -6.37 29.77 -0.76
CA GLU A 199 -7.36 29.56 -1.84
C GLU A 199 -6.67 29.38 -3.19
N ASP A 200 -5.79 30.30 -3.57
CA ASP A 200 -5.03 30.25 -4.81
C ASP A 200 -4.14 29.01 -4.89
N ILE A 201 -3.43 28.68 -3.81
CA ILE A 201 -2.53 27.51 -3.75
C ILE A 201 -3.32 26.19 -3.80
N SER A 202 -4.56 26.17 -3.32
CA SER A 202 -5.43 24.98 -3.37
C SER A 202 -6.02 24.75 -4.76
N SER A 203 -6.03 25.78 -5.61
CA SER A 203 -6.48 25.67 -6.99
C SER A 203 -5.44 24.94 -7.86
N PHE A 204 -5.92 24.13 -8.81
CA PHE A 204 -5.02 23.42 -9.71
C PHE A 204 -4.41 24.38 -10.72
N VAL A 205 -3.07 24.39 -10.79
CA VAL A 205 -2.35 25.11 -11.84
C VAL A 205 -2.58 24.42 -13.18
N ASN A 206 -3.04 25.18 -14.19
CA ASN A 206 -3.25 24.67 -15.54
C ASN A 206 -1.97 24.78 -16.40
N LYS A 207 -1.96 24.12 -17.56
CA LYS A 207 -0.78 24.13 -18.45
C LYS A 207 -0.40 25.55 -18.92
N ALA A 208 -1.39 26.40 -19.21
CA ALA A 208 -1.12 27.76 -19.68
C ALA A 208 -0.44 28.60 -18.60
N GLU A 209 -0.89 28.49 -17.34
CA GLU A 209 -0.26 29.12 -16.17
C GLU A 209 1.17 28.61 -15.95
N ALA A 210 1.38 27.29 -16.02
CA ALA A 210 2.70 26.69 -15.90
C ALA A 210 3.67 27.21 -16.99
N HIS A 211 3.20 27.33 -18.22
CA HIS A 211 3.98 27.93 -19.32
C HIS A 211 4.25 29.42 -19.10
N ALA A 212 3.27 30.19 -18.63
CA ALA A 212 3.44 31.61 -18.33
C ALA A 212 4.49 31.84 -17.26
N VAL A 213 4.46 31.06 -16.16
CA VAL A 213 5.49 31.08 -15.12
C VAL A 213 6.85 30.68 -15.69
N GLY A 214 6.90 29.66 -16.55
CA GLY A 214 8.12 29.26 -17.24
C GLY A 214 8.76 30.39 -18.04
N GLN A 215 7.97 31.15 -18.81
CA GLN A 215 8.46 32.31 -19.58
C GLN A 215 8.98 33.44 -18.69
N ILE A 216 8.35 33.68 -17.53
CA ILE A 216 8.83 34.68 -16.56
C ILE A 216 10.19 34.27 -16.02
N ILE A 217 10.35 33.00 -15.62
CA ILE A 217 11.60 32.45 -15.11
C ILE A 217 12.67 32.50 -16.20
N GLU A 218 12.35 32.07 -17.42
CA GLU A 218 13.27 32.05 -18.55
C GLU A 218 13.80 33.45 -18.87
N LYS A 219 12.93 34.46 -18.94
CA LYS A 219 13.34 35.86 -19.14
C LYS A 219 14.26 36.36 -18.03
N PHE A 220 14.02 35.96 -16.78
CA PHE A 220 14.86 36.35 -15.65
C PHE A 220 16.23 35.65 -15.70
N VAL A 221 16.26 34.35 -15.97
CA VAL A 221 17.48 33.55 -16.06
C VAL A 221 18.40 34.06 -17.17
N HIS A 222 17.87 34.35 -18.36
CA HIS A 222 18.67 34.86 -19.48
C HIS A 222 19.31 36.24 -19.22
N LYS A 223 18.75 37.05 -18.31
CA LYS A 223 19.38 38.31 -17.87
C LYS A 223 20.64 38.06 -17.04
N CYS A 224 20.67 36.96 -16.29
CA CYS A 224 21.80 36.59 -15.43
C CYS A 224 22.82 35.71 -16.18
N VAL A 225 22.34 34.76 -16.99
CA VAL A 225 23.13 33.78 -17.73
C VAL A 225 22.53 33.61 -19.14
N PRO A 226 23.06 34.31 -20.16
CA PRO A 226 22.46 34.34 -21.50
C PRO A 226 22.36 32.99 -22.24
N ASN A 227 23.17 32.00 -21.86
CA ASN A 227 23.21 30.69 -22.52
C ASN A 227 22.56 29.58 -21.68
N ALA A 228 21.80 29.92 -20.63
CA ALA A 228 21.17 28.94 -19.76
C ALA A 228 19.84 28.43 -20.36
N THR A 229 19.65 27.11 -20.36
CA THR A 229 18.39 26.49 -20.79
C THR A 229 17.45 26.29 -19.60
N VAL A 230 16.19 26.68 -19.75
CA VAL A 230 15.12 26.46 -18.76
C VAL A 230 14.16 25.39 -19.29
N THR A 231 13.74 24.44 -18.44
CA THR A 231 12.85 23.35 -18.84
C THR A 231 11.83 23.06 -17.73
N LEU A 232 10.54 22.97 -18.10
CA LEU A 232 9.47 22.55 -17.20
C LEU A 232 9.64 21.08 -16.80
N THR A 233 9.55 20.79 -15.51
CA THR A 233 9.72 19.44 -14.94
C THR A 233 8.48 19.00 -14.14
N GLY A 234 8.60 17.93 -13.33
CA GLY A 234 7.52 17.48 -12.46
C GLY A 234 6.32 16.88 -13.20
N GLY A 235 5.13 17.04 -12.64
CA GLY A 235 3.88 16.52 -13.22
C GLY A 235 3.60 17.05 -14.62
N PHE A 236 3.92 18.32 -14.90
CA PHE A 236 3.70 18.96 -16.21
C PHE A 236 4.60 18.42 -17.32
N ARG A 237 5.66 17.67 -16.99
CA ARG A 237 6.52 17.00 -17.99
C ARG A 237 5.96 15.66 -18.47
N ARG A 238 5.09 15.01 -17.70
CA ARG A 238 4.47 13.72 -18.03
C ARG A 238 3.18 13.92 -18.78
#